data_AF-A0AA88GI59-F1
#
_entry.id   AF-A0AA88GI59-F1
#
_cell.length_a   1.000
_cell.length_b   1.000
_cell.length_c   1.000
_cell.angle_alpha   90.00
_cell.angle_beta   90.00
_cell.angle_gamma   90.00
#
_symmetry.space_group_name_H-M   'P 1'
#
loop_
_entity.id
_entity.type
_entity.pdbx_description
1 polymer ?
#
loop_
_entity_poly.entity_id
_entity_poly.type
_entity_poly.pdbx_seq_one_letter_code
_entity_poly.pdbx_strand_id
1 'polypeptide(L)'
;MRLSVLSCSSSSLVPRLILLSSLFVVVHIFHHLLHTLHHDDGHYSSFTHVQGAMTVQLQSNTNNYTIPKSFANAIDAAMQQLTTDSEFIQGMTDLGILFPTPNCVVLPGTSTNQVPKFPSTLVLPRGSSTSAPPFTSLILCYEENAVLNWPKVHELAGRILMRILNQQYKVTIPYSFAKVNTTQYGYFGTLKNLVDTGACDVAIASTNLDSVRLPQVHFNCPYGSSSSGFLRSALEPNVSIGTSQHNYAIANFPLAQITAVPTGLTDCFPYILQNKVHVMLADAIDLQTWLNSHKSECSSCVAKAFGDPFTYGSFITNNIANSGIRNSINYIMMVLVVGILMFQLWM
;
A
#
# COMPACT_ATOMS: atom_id res chain seq x y z
N MET A 1 38.60 -6.83 19.77
CA MET A 1 38.37 -6.67 18.31
C MET A 1 37.52 -5.41 18.14
N ARG A 2 38.01 -4.38 17.45
CA ARG A 2 37.31 -3.10 17.30
C ARG A 2 36.15 -3.27 16.32
N LEU A 3 34.92 -3.06 16.80
CA LEU A 3 33.71 -2.99 15.97
C LEU A 3 33.65 -1.61 15.31
N SER A 4 33.65 -1.59 13.97
CA SER A 4 33.25 -0.43 13.18
C SER A 4 31.74 -0.56 12.95
N VAL A 5 30.93 0.25 13.63
CA VAL A 5 29.47 0.29 13.43
C VAL A 5 29.16 1.47 12.52
N LEU A 6 28.73 1.18 11.30
CA LEU A 6 28.05 2.13 10.41
C LEU A 6 26.62 1.64 10.26
N SER A 7 25.69 2.23 11.02
CA SER A 7 24.26 1.93 10.94
C SER A 7 23.57 2.91 9.99
N CYS A 8 22.84 2.41 8.99
CA CYS A 8 21.82 3.20 8.30
C CYS A 8 20.47 2.96 8.98
N SER A 9 19.98 3.98 9.70
CA SER A 9 18.61 4.01 10.21
C SER A 9 17.65 4.35 9.07
N SER A 10 16.60 3.56 8.88
CA SER A 10 15.35 4.11 8.36
C SER A 10 14.77 5.05 9.42
N SER A 11 14.49 6.28 9.00
CA SER A 11 14.15 7.43 9.82
C SER A 11 12.87 7.22 10.62
N SER A 12 13.01 7.10 11.94
CA SER A 12 11.98 7.47 12.91
C SER A 12 12.57 8.51 13.88
N LEU A 13 12.15 9.76 13.70
CA LEU A 13 12.50 10.86 14.60
C LEU A 13 11.59 10.80 15.82
N VAL A 14 12.17 10.54 16.99
CA VAL A 14 11.54 10.79 18.30
C VAL A 14 11.85 12.24 18.68
N PRO A 15 10.86 13.09 19.02
CA PRO A 15 11.15 14.46 19.44
C PRO A 15 11.56 14.50 20.91
N ARG A 16 12.76 15.02 21.18
CA ARG A 16 13.12 15.57 22.49
C ARG A 16 12.67 17.04 22.56
N LEU A 17 11.96 17.37 23.64
CA LEU A 17 11.63 18.72 24.09
C LEU A 17 12.87 19.64 24.06
N ILE A 18 12.79 20.77 23.35
CA ILE A 18 13.47 22.02 23.69
C ILE A 18 12.51 23.19 23.38
N LEU A 19 12.39 24.09 24.35
CA LEU A 19 11.58 25.30 24.41
C LEU A 19 12.39 26.52 23.91
N LEU A 20 11.68 27.57 23.46
CA LEU A 20 12.13 28.95 23.12
C LEU A 20 12.78 29.08 21.72
N SER A 21 12.53 30.09 20.87
CA SER A 21 11.81 31.38 20.95
C SER A 21 11.74 32.05 19.56
N SER A 22 10.72 32.91 19.33
CA SER A 22 10.63 34.07 18.41
C SER A 22 10.74 33.88 16.88
N LEU A 23 9.68 34.13 16.08
CA LEU A 23 9.15 35.41 15.51
C LEU A 23 10.03 36.04 14.39
N PHE A 24 9.62 35.95 13.11
CA PHE A 24 9.40 37.07 12.13
C PHE A 24 9.43 36.69 10.62
N VAL A 25 8.52 37.35 9.85
CA VAL A 25 8.47 37.71 8.38
C VAL A 25 8.38 36.56 7.34
N VAL A 26 7.38 36.38 6.44
CA VAL A 26 6.53 37.21 5.53
C VAL A 26 7.18 37.58 4.15
N VAL A 27 6.77 36.83 3.10
CA VAL A 27 6.47 37.22 1.68
C VAL A 27 7.60 37.33 0.62
N HIS A 28 7.44 36.59 -0.49
CA HIS A 28 7.38 37.01 -1.93
C HIS A 28 7.37 35.75 -2.83
N ILE A 29 6.25 35.34 -3.47
CA ILE A 29 5.64 35.73 -4.77
C ILE A 29 6.41 35.30 -6.04
N PHE A 30 5.66 34.57 -6.87
CA PHE A 30 5.83 34.09 -8.25
C PHE A 30 6.49 35.03 -9.27
N HIS A 31 7.24 34.46 -10.23
CA HIS A 31 7.17 34.92 -11.64
C HIS A 31 7.61 33.89 -12.70
N HIS A 32 6.78 33.82 -13.76
CA HIS A 32 6.87 33.36 -15.17
C HIS A 32 7.66 32.10 -15.61
N LEU A 33 7.15 31.14 -16.41
CA LEU A 33 6.28 31.03 -17.62
C LEU A 33 7.03 31.00 -18.97
N LEU A 34 6.81 29.89 -19.70
CA LEU A 34 6.66 29.69 -21.16
C LEU A 34 7.86 29.47 -22.12
N HIS A 35 7.80 28.35 -22.88
CA HIS A 35 7.97 28.20 -24.36
C HIS A 35 7.64 26.72 -24.73
N THR A 36 6.49 26.34 -25.33
CA THR A 36 6.12 26.20 -26.78
C THR A 36 7.15 25.42 -27.64
N LEU A 37 6.85 24.55 -28.64
CA LEU A 37 5.68 23.93 -29.31
C LEU A 37 6.20 22.91 -30.38
N HIS A 38 5.30 22.09 -30.95
CA HIS A 38 5.38 21.22 -32.17
C HIS A 38 6.10 19.86 -32.07
N HIS A 39 5.52 18.74 -32.53
CA HIS A 39 5.08 18.44 -33.92
C HIS A 39 4.04 17.29 -33.99
N ASP A 40 3.09 17.38 -34.94
CA ASP A 40 2.16 16.33 -35.40
C ASP A 40 2.85 15.24 -36.25
N ASP A 41 2.35 14.00 -36.20
CA ASP A 41 1.75 13.27 -37.35
C ASP A 41 1.48 11.77 -37.06
N GLY A 42 0.32 11.29 -37.55
CA GLY A 42 0.27 10.01 -38.31
C GLY A 42 -0.16 8.71 -37.62
N HIS A 43 -1.39 8.31 -37.90
CA HIS A 43 -2.04 6.98 -37.77
C HIS A 43 -1.16 5.71 -37.73
N TYR A 44 -1.50 4.77 -36.81
CA TYR A 44 -1.70 3.34 -37.10
C TYR A 44 -2.58 2.67 -36.02
N SER A 45 -3.65 2.00 -36.46
CA SER A 45 -4.54 1.20 -35.62
C SER A 45 -3.93 -0.18 -35.32
N SER A 46 -3.64 -0.47 -34.07
CA SER A 46 -3.52 -1.84 -33.55
C SER A 46 -3.79 -1.84 -32.04
N PHE A 47 -4.69 -2.73 -31.58
CA PHE A 47 -4.95 -2.96 -30.17
C PHE A 47 -3.72 -3.65 -29.55
N THR A 48 -2.78 -2.85 -29.07
CA THR A 48 -1.74 -3.26 -28.14
C THR A 48 -2.14 -2.75 -26.77
N HIS A 49 -2.12 -3.63 -25.76
CA HIS A 49 -2.26 -3.23 -24.37
C HIS A 49 -0.95 -2.51 -23.98
N VAL A 50 -0.86 -1.21 -24.30
CA VAL A 50 0.30 -0.39 -23.98
C VAL A 50 0.35 -0.22 -22.45
N GLN A 51 1.19 -1.01 -21.79
CA GLN A 51 1.62 -0.74 -20.42
C GLN A 51 2.62 0.44 -20.45
N GLY A 52 2.10 1.64 -20.67
CA GLY A 52 2.88 2.86 -20.45
C GLY A 52 3.08 3.03 -18.95
N ALA A 53 4.31 2.88 -18.47
CA ALA A 53 4.66 3.24 -17.11
C ALA A 53 4.46 4.76 -16.95
N MET A 54 3.35 5.16 -16.34
CA MET A 54 3.06 6.56 -16.03
C MET A 54 3.90 6.97 -14.83
N THR A 55 4.95 7.76 -15.05
CA THR A 55 5.68 8.39 -13.94
C THR A 55 4.81 9.50 -13.36
N VAL A 56 4.23 9.25 -12.19
CA VAL A 56 3.41 10.23 -11.48
C VAL A 56 4.34 11.26 -10.82
N GLN A 57 4.39 12.48 -11.36
CA GLN A 57 5.06 13.60 -10.67
C GLN A 57 4.17 14.08 -9.51
N LEU A 58 4.74 14.10 -8.31
CA LEU A 58 4.09 14.58 -7.09
C LEU A 58 3.95 16.10 -7.14
N GLN A 59 2.87 16.63 -7.71
CA GLN A 59 2.47 18.02 -7.46
C GLN A 59 1.81 18.10 -6.08
N SER A 60 2.37 18.89 -5.17
CA SER A 60 1.83 19.08 -3.82
C SER A 60 0.59 19.98 -3.85
N ASN A 61 -0.53 19.47 -4.36
CA ASN A 61 -1.82 20.08 -4.09
C ASN A 61 -2.20 19.77 -2.64
N THR A 62 -2.27 20.80 -1.80
CA THR A 62 -2.57 20.73 -0.37
C THR A 62 -4.03 20.37 -0.05
N ASN A 63 -4.81 19.97 -1.05
CA ASN A 63 -6.20 19.58 -0.85
C ASN A 63 -6.22 18.10 -0.47
N ASN A 64 -6.49 17.81 0.81
CA ASN A 64 -6.68 16.45 1.31
C ASN A 64 -7.71 15.72 0.46
N TYR A 65 -7.28 14.69 -0.28
CA TYR A 65 -8.18 13.86 -1.08
C TYR A 65 -9.12 13.12 -0.14
N THR A 66 -10.42 13.24 -0.39
CA THR A 66 -11.45 12.66 0.45
C THR A 66 -12.28 11.67 -0.37
N ILE A 67 -12.50 10.48 0.16
CA ILE A 67 -13.24 9.41 -0.50
C ILE A 67 -14.63 9.20 0.12
N PRO A 68 -15.65 8.78 -0.64
CA PRO A 68 -16.96 8.45 -0.08
C PRO A 68 -16.91 7.22 0.84
N LYS A 69 -17.67 7.22 1.94
CA LYS A 69 -17.80 6.04 2.82
C LYS A 69 -18.28 4.78 2.07
N SER A 70 -19.13 4.94 1.06
CA SER A 70 -19.54 3.83 0.20
C SER A 70 -18.39 3.21 -0.57
N PHE A 71 -17.40 4.01 -1.01
CA PHE A 71 -16.21 3.47 -1.67
C PHE A 71 -15.38 2.67 -0.67
N ALA A 72 -15.05 3.26 0.48
CA ALA A 72 -14.28 2.60 1.53
C ALA A 72 -14.90 1.26 1.95
N ASN A 73 -16.20 1.24 2.26
CA ASN A 73 -16.91 0.01 2.64
C ASN A 73 -16.94 -1.02 1.50
N ALA A 74 -17.01 -0.60 0.24
CA ALA A 74 -16.96 -1.51 -0.89
C ALA A 74 -15.57 -2.14 -1.06
N ILE A 75 -14.48 -1.37 -0.86
CA ILE A 75 -13.12 -1.91 -0.85
C ILE A 75 -12.95 -2.89 0.31
N ASP A 76 -13.41 -2.54 1.53
CA ASP A 76 -13.32 -3.42 2.70
C ASP A 76 -14.02 -4.76 2.48
N ALA A 77 -15.27 -4.72 2.00
CA ALA A 77 -16.05 -5.92 1.69
C ALA A 77 -15.41 -6.76 0.56
N ALA A 78 -14.90 -6.10 -0.49
CA ALA A 78 -14.24 -6.80 -1.59
C ALA A 78 -12.93 -7.45 -1.16
N MET A 79 -12.13 -6.78 -0.32
CA MET A 79 -10.91 -7.34 0.23
C MET A 79 -11.19 -8.51 1.18
N GLN A 80 -12.28 -8.45 1.96
CA GLN A 80 -12.74 -9.62 2.73
C GLN A 80 -13.06 -10.80 1.81
N GLN A 81 -13.85 -10.58 0.75
CA GLN A 81 -14.21 -11.64 -0.19
C GLN A 81 -12.97 -12.22 -0.91
N LEU A 82 -12.01 -11.36 -1.27
CA LEU A 82 -10.73 -11.75 -1.87
C LEU A 82 -9.97 -12.77 -1.02
N THR A 83 -10.03 -12.66 0.32
CA THR A 83 -9.34 -13.61 1.21
C THR A 83 -9.85 -15.06 1.10
N THR A 84 -11.04 -15.24 0.54
CA THR A 84 -11.69 -16.53 0.33
C THR A 84 -11.84 -16.91 -1.14
N ASP A 85 -11.34 -16.07 -2.05
CA ASP A 85 -11.44 -16.31 -3.49
C ASP A 85 -10.43 -17.38 -3.92
N SER A 86 -10.92 -18.44 -4.57
CA SER A 86 -10.10 -19.59 -4.95
C SER A 86 -9.04 -19.26 -6.01
N GLU A 87 -9.32 -18.34 -6.94
CA GLU A 87 -8.35 -17.90 -7.93
C GLU A 87 -7.20 -17.14 -7.24
N PHE A 88 -7.54 -16.30 -6.26
CA PHE A 88 -6.54 -15.59 -5.47
C PHE A 88 -5.67 -16.55 -4.65
N ILE A 89 -6.28 -17.46 -3.90
CA ILE A 89 -5.56 -18.44 -3.06
C ILE A 89 -4.64 -19.32 -3.91
N GLN A 90 -5.12 -19.81 -5.04
CA GLN A 90 -4.30 -20.61 -5.95
C GLN A 90 -3.17 -19.77 -6.54
N GLY A 91 -3.45 -18.55 -7.01
CA GLY A 91 -2.43 -17.66 -7.56
C GLY A 91 -1.35 -17.27 -6.54
N MET A 92 -1.70 -17.08 -5.27
CA MET A 92 -0.72 -16.87 -4.19
C MET A 92 0.19 -18.10 -4.02
N THR A 93 -0.39 -19.31 -4.05
CA THR A 93 0.35 -20.57 -3.98
C THR A 93 1.30 -20.73 -5.17
N ASP A 94 0.81 -20.46 -6.39
CA ASP A 94 1.59 -20.55 -7.63
C ASP A 94 2.75 -19.54 -7.65
N LEU A 95 2.58 -18.39 -6.99
CA LEU A 95 3.62 -17.38 -6.80
C LEU A 95 4.59 -17.71 -5.64
N GLY A 96 4.47 -18.89 -5.02
CA GLY A 96 5.36 -19.34 -3.95
C GLY A 96 5.09 -18.69 -2.60
N ILE A 97 3.90 -18.11 -2.40
CA ILE A 97 3.48 -17.62 -1.09
C ILE A 97 3.00 -18.80 -0.26
N LEU A 98 3.75 -19.09 0.80
CA LEU A 98 3.59 -20.33 1.59
C LEU A 98 2.70 -20.15 2.82
N PHE A 99 2.46 -18.91 3.21
CA PHE A 99 1.63 -18.59 4.36
C PHE A 99 0.16 -18.54 3.93
N PRO A 100 -0.74 -19.08 4.75
CA PRO A 100 -2.16 -19.03 4.45
C PRO A 100 -2.66 -17.58 4.45
N THR A 101 -3.62 -17.31 3.57
CA THR A 101 -4.37 -16.06 3.60
C THR A 101 -5.14 -15.95 4.92
N PRO A 102 -4.98 -14.88 5.69
CA PRO A 102 -5.67 -14.72 6.96
C PRO A 102 -7.18 -14.53 6.73
N ASN A 103 -8.00 -15.12 7.61
CA ASN A 103 -9.42 -14.83 7.62
C ASN A 103 -9.66 -13.42 8.17
N CYS A 104 -10.37 -12.58 7.42
CA CYS A 104 -10.72 -11.23 7.86
C CYS A 104 -12.16 -11.15 8.38
N VAL A 105 -12.32 -11.28 9.70
CA VAL A 105 -13.62 -11.11 10.36
C VAL A 105 -13.82 -9.67 10.87
N VAL A 106 -12.71 -8.98 11.18
CA VAL A 106 -12.68 -7.64 11.76
C VAL A 106 -11.68 -6.79 10.99
N LEU A 107 -12.02 -5.53 10.71
CA LEU A 107 -11.10 -4.60 10.08
C LEU A 107 -10.00 -4.15 11.05
N PRO A 108 -8.73 -4.13 10.60
CA PRO A 108 -7.62 -3.65 11.42
C PRO A 108 -7.82 -2.22 11.90
N GLY A 109 -7.49 -1.96 13.18
CA GLY A 109 -7.55 -0.61 13.75
C GLY A 109 -8.95 -0.03 13.94
N THR A 110 -10.01 -0.81 13.73
CA THR A 110 -11.40 -0.36 13.93
C THR A 110 -11.96 -0.86 15.27
N SER A 111 -12.84 -0.08 15.87
CA SER A 111 -13.62 -0.50 17.05
C SER A 111 -14.84 -1.36 16.70
N THR A 112 -15.12 -1.52 15.40
CA THR A 112 -16.25 -2.32 14.92
C THR A 112 -15.85 -3.78 14.80
N ASN A 113 -16.56 -4.68 15.48
CA ASN A 113 -16.30 -6.13 15.47
C ASN A 113 -16.74 -6.83 14.16
N GLN A 114 -16.80 -6.12 13.03
CA GLN A 114 -17.20 -6.69 11.75
C GLN A 114 -16.66 -5.88 10.58
N VAL A 115 -16.37 -6.56 9.47
CA VAL A 115 -16.17 -5.92 8.17
C VAL A 115 -17.50 -5.37 7.65
N PRO A 116 -17.56 -4.13 7.12
CA PRO A 116 -18.76 -3.59 6.49
C PRO A 116 -19.25 -4.48 5.34
N LYS A 117 -20.57 -4.59 5.18
CA LYS A 117 -21.16 -5.20 3.98
C LYS A 117 -21.00 -4.28 2.77
N PHE A 118 -21.06 -4.84 1.57
CA PHE A 118 -21.16 -4.06 0.34
C PHE A 118 -22.32 -3.06 0.44
N PRO A 119 -22.09 -1.75 0.20
CA PRO A 119 -23.18 -0.80 0.08
C PRO A 119 -24.03 -1.10 -1.17
N SER A 120 -25.31 -0.70 -1.16
CA SER A 120 -26.22 -0.89 -2.28
C SER A 120 -25.83 -0.11 -3.54
N THR A 121 -25.11 1.01 -3.38
CA THR A 121 -24.59 1.83 -4.47
C THR A 121 -23.10 2.09 -4.28
N LEU A 122 -22.33 1.98 -5.36
CA LEU A 122 -20.92 2.35 -5.40
C LEU A 122 -20.76 3.77 -5.95
N VAL A 123 -20.22 4.67 -5.11
CA VAL A 123 -19.79 6.02 -5.52
C VAL A 123 -18.27 5.99 -5.62
N LEU A 124 -17.72 6.07 -6.83
CA LEU A 124 -16.27 6.14 -7.03
C LEU A 124 -15.73 7.49 -6.55
N PRO A 125 -14.49 7.53 -6.03
CA PRO A 125 -13.91 8.75 -5.48
C PRO A 125 -13.57 9.77 -6.58
N ARG A 126 -13.39 9.33 -7.83
CA ARG A 126 -13.26 10.17 -9.02
C ARG A 126 -14.41 9.93 -9.99
N GLY A 127 -15.03 11.02 -10.48
CA GLY A 127 -15.93 10.97 -11.64
C GLY A 127 -17.36 10.47 -11.43
N SER A 128 -17.86 10.38 -10.19
CA SER A 128 -19.26 10.02 -9.94
C SER A 128 -20.16 11.26 -9.91
N SER A 129 -20.40 11.89 -11.07
CA SER A 129 -21.65 12.62 -11.27
C SER A 129 -22.65 11.62 -11.86
N THR A 130 -23.79 11.45 -11.19
CA THR A 130 -24.83 10.43 -11.43
C THR A 130 -25.57 10.55 -12.78
N SER A 131 -24.99 11.21 -13.79
CA SER A 131 -25.67 11.59 -15.04
C SER A 131 -24.95 11.18 -16.34
N ALA A 132 -24.04 10.17 -16.29
CA ALA A 132 -23.36 9.47 -17.42
C ALA A 132 -22.39 10.29 -18.33
N PRO A 133 -21.44 9.66 -19.09
CA PRO A 133 -20.32 8.74 -18.78
C PRO A 133 -18.92 9.39 -19.03
N PRO A 134 -17.74 8.72 -18.83
CA PRO A 134 -17.47 7.40 -18.24
C PRO A 134 -16.85 7.49 -16.83
N PHE A 135 -16.84 6.37 -16.11
CA PHE A 135 -16.10 6.21 -14.86
C PHE A 135 -14.64 6.63 -15.06
N THR A 136 -14.12 7.49 -14.17
CA THR A 136 -12.68 7.74 -14.14
C THR A 136 -11.98 6.47 -13.68
N SER A 137 -10.87 6.12 -14.33
CA SER A 137 -10.08 4.94 -13.98
C SER A 137 -9.70 4.97 -12.50
N LEU A 138 -9.86 3.85 -11.79
CA LEU A 138 -9.22 3.67 -10.49
C LEU A 138 -7.72 3.46 -10.68
N ILE A 139 -6.92 4.00 -9.78
CA ILE A 139 -5.46 3.84 -9.78
C ILE A 139 -5.09 3.01 -8.57
N LEU A 140 -4.55 1.83 -8.84
CA LEU A 140 -4.02 0.90 -7.85
C LEU A 140 -2.50 1.08 -7.83
N CYS A 141 -1.91 1.43 -6.70
CA CYS A 141 -0.46 1.68 -6.63
C CYS A 141 0.28 0.63 -5.82
N TYR A 142 1.51 0.34 -6.25
CA TYR A 142 2.48 -0.46 -5.52
C TYR A 142 3.90 0.02 -5.85
N GLU A 143 4.87 -0.37 -5.04
CA GLU A 143 6.26 0.10 -5.18
C GLU A 143 6.95 -0.44 -6.45
N GLU A 144 7.65 0.42 -7.16
CA GLU A 144 8.38 0.09 -8.40
C GLU A 144 9.49 -0.93 -8.16
N ASN A 145 10.16 -0.82 -7.00
CA ASN A 145 11.29 -1.68 -6.62
C ASN A 145 10.85 -2.93 -5.86
N ALA A 146 9.59 -3.34 -5.95
CA ALA A 146 9.13 -4.60 -5.38
C ALA A 146 9.92 -5.75 -6.02
N VAL A 147 10.62 -6.52 -5.18
CA VAL A 147 11.50 -7.60 -5.62
C VAL A 147 10.78 -8.94 -5.71
N LEU A 148 11.42 -9.92 -6.34
CA LEU A 148 10.92 -11.30 -6.42
C LEU A 148 9.50 -11.36 -7.04
N ASN A 149 8.58 -12.09 -6.41
CA ASN A 149 7.22 -12.28 -6.92
C ASN A 149 6.23 -11.18 -6.47
N TRP A 150 6.65 -10.22 -5.64
CA TRP A 150 5.75 -9.21 -5.07
C TRP A 150 4.99 -8.37 -6.10
N PRO A 151 5.58 -7.89 -7.21
CA PRO A 151 4.82 -7.17 -8.23
C PRO A 151 3.64 -7.99 -8.77
N LYS A 152 3.84 -9.30 -8.97
CA LYS A 152 2.79 -10.21 -9.44
C LYS A 152 1.72 -10.45 -8.39
N VAL A 153 2.11 -10.53 -7.11
CA VAL A 153 1.16 -10.61 -5.98
C VAL A 153 0.28 -9.37 -5.91
N HIS A 154 0.88 -8.18 -6.05
CA HIS A 154 0.15 -6.90 -6.04
C HIS A 154 -0.81 -6.80 -7.22
N GLU A 155 -0.36 -7.15 -8.43
CA GLU A 155 -1.22 -7.15 -9.62
C GLU A 155 -2.32 -8.20 -9.55
N LEU A 156 -2.05 -9.39 -9.01
CA LEU A 156 -3.05 -10.42 -8.76
C LEU A 156 -4.12 -9.90 -7.78
N ALA A 157 -3.73 -9.38 -6.62
CA ALA A 157 -4.65 -8.85 -5.63
C ALA A 157 -5.52 -7.72 -6.22
N GLY A 158 -4.90 -6.78 -6.94
CA GLY A 158 -5.61 -5.68 -7.59
C GLY A 158 -6.60 -6.16 -8.65
N ARG A 159 -6.22 -7.11 -9.50
CA ARG A 159 -7.10 -7.67 -10.54
C ARG A 159 -8.32 -8.36 -9.93
N ILE A 160 -8.12 -9.17 -8.89
CA ILE A 160 -9.21 -9.90 -8.22
C ILE A 160 -10.13 -8.93 -7.47
N LEU A 161 -9.58 -7.92 -6.79
CA LEU A 161 -10.35 -6.84 -6.17
C LEU A 161 -11.29 -6.19 -7.20
N MET A 162 -10.75 -5.80 -8.35
CA MET A 162 -11.53 -5.17 -9.41
C MET A 162 -12.57 -6.12 -10.01
N ARG A 163 -12.25 -7.41 -10.17
CA ARG A 163 -13.23 -8.45 -10.58
C ARG A 163 -14.40 -8.51 -9.59
N ILE A 164 -14.12 -8.57 -8.29
CA ILE A 164 -15.14 -8.66 -7.24
C ILE A 164 -16.05 -7.42 -7.27
N LEU A 165 -15.48 -6.22 -7.34
CA LEU A 165 -16.25 -4.97 -7.42
C LEU A 165 -17.15 -4.94 -8.68
N ASN A 166 -16.60 -5.26 -9.85
CA ASN A 166 -17.34 -5.27 -11.11
C ASN A 166 -18.49 -6.28 -11.09
N GLN A 167 -18.26 -7.48 -10.53
CA GLN A 167 -19.29 -8.50 -10.36
C GLN A 167 -20.39 -8.07 -9.39
N GLN A 168 -20.01 -7.52 -8.23
CA GLN A 168 -20.95 -7.08 -7.20
C GLN A 168 -21.89 -5.97 -7.70
N TYR A 169 -21.34 -4.98 -8.41
CA TYR A 169 -22.07 -3.81 -8.85
C TYR A 169 -22.59 -3.89 -10.29
N LYS A 170 -22.28 -4.97 -11.03
CA LYS A 170 -22.66 -5.17 -12.44
C LYS A 170 -22.22 -4.01 -13.33
N VAL A 171 -20.99 -3.56 -13.14
CA VAL A 171 -20.36 -2.46 -13.88
C VAL A 171 -19.00 -2.87 -14.42
N THR A 172 -18.45 -2.07 -15.31
CA THR A 172 -17.05 -2.19 -15.77
C THR A 172 -16.30 -0.93 -15.34
N ILE A 173 -15.64 -1.00 -14.19
CA ILE A 173 -14.80 0.08 -13.68
C ILE A 173 -13.43 -0.02 -14.37
N PRO A 174 -13.00 0.98 -15.16
CA PRO A 174 -11.65 1.03 -15.68
C PRO A 174 -10.66 1.15 -14.52
N TYR A 175 -9.51 0.50 -14.62
CA TYR A 175 -8.44 0.61 -13.63
C TYR A 175 -7.06 0.50 -14.27
N SER A 176 -6.06 1.04 -13.59
CA SER A 176 -4.65 0.94 -13.97
C SER A 176 -3.77 0.70 -12.74
N PHE A 177 -2.59 0.12 -12.99
CA PHE A 177 -1.55 -0.02 -11.97
C PHE A 177 -0.51 1.10 -12.11
N ALA A 178 -0.22 1.78 -11.01
CA ALA A 178 0.86 2.76 -10.91
C ALA A 178 2.02 2.16 -10.10
N LYS A 179 3.17 1.98 -10.76
CA LYS A 179 4.42 1.61 -10.10
C LYS A 179 5.09 2.87 -9.58
N VAL A 180 5.43 2.91 -8.29
CA VAL A 180 5.89 4.16 -7.66
C VAL A 180 7.26 4.03 -7.04
N ASN A 181 8.11 5.01 -7.31
CA ASN A 181 9.43 5.08 -6.71
C ASN A 181 9.30 5.56 -5.25
N THR A 182 9.74 4.72 -4.31
CA THR A 182 9.58 4.96 -2.88
C THR A 182 10.82 5.53 -2.20
N THR A 183 11.84 5.94 -2.97
CA THR A 183 13.14 6.39 -2.44
C THR A 183 13.03 7.64 -1.58
N GLN A 184 12.20 8.61 -1.97
CA GLN A 184 12.17 9.93 -1.35
C GLN A 184 11.57 9.92 0.08
N TYR A 185 10.45 9.24 0.28
CA TYR A 185 9.73 9.20 1.57
C TYR A 185 9.73 7.82 2.23
N GLY A 186 10.52 6.88 1.69
CA GLY A 186 10.44 5.48 2.02
C GLY A 186 9.16 4.82 1.50
N TYR A 187 9.09 3.50 1.63
CA TYR A 187 7.97 2.66 1.17
C TYR A 187 6.60 3.17 1.64
N PHE A 188 6.36 3.14 2.96
CA PHE A 188 5.05 3.45 3.52
C PHE A 188 4.70 4.92 3.36
N GLY A 189 5.64 5.83 3.63
CA GLY A 189 5.42 7.27 3.53
C GLY A 189 5.03 7.70 2.11
N THR A 190 5.67 7.13 1.09
CA THR A 190 5.35 7.41 -0.31
C THR A 190 3.94 6.94 -0.67
N LEU A 191 3.60 5.68 -0.40
CA LEU A 191 2.29 5.12 -0.73
C LEU A 191 1.15 5.81 0.05
N LYS A 192 1.37 6.11 1.33
CA LYS A 192 0.45 6.91 2.16
C LYS A 192 0.18 8.28 1.51
N ASN A 193 1.23 9.00 1.14
CA ASN A 193 1.08 10.31 0.52
C ASN A 193 0.29 10.24 -0.79
N LEU A 194 0.49 9.19 -1.59
CA LEU A 194 -0.24 9.01 -2.85
C LEU A 194 -1.73 8.75 -2.65
N VAL A 195 -2.12 7.96 -1.64
CA VAL A 195 -3.55 7.77 -1.32
C VAL A 195 -4.17 9.03 -0.71
N ASP A 196 -3.43 9.79 0.12
CA ASP A 196 -3.94 11.02 0.75
C ASP A 196 -4.06 12.21 -0.21
N THR A 197 -3.32 12.19 -1.31
CA THR A 197 -3.39 13.20 -2.38
C THR A 197 -4.30 12.80 -3.53
N GLY A 198 -4.79 11.56 -3.56
CA GLY A 198 -5.64 11.04 -4.62
C GLY A 198 -4.91 10.72 -5.93
N ALA A 199 -3.58 10.74 -5.91
CA ALA A 199 -2.74 10.19 -6.99
C ALA A 199 -2.92 8.67 -7.11
N CYS A 200 -3.31 8.01 -6.02
CA CYS A 200 -3.66 6.60 -5.95
C CYS A 200 -4.98 6.45 -5.18
N ASP A 201 -5.87 5.54 -5.59
CA ASP A 201 -7.11 5.28 -4.86
C ASP A 201 -6.94 4.16 -3.83
N VAL A 202 -6.14 3.14 -4.18
CA VAL A 202 -5.85 2.00 -3.31
C VAL A 202 -4.38 1.61 -3.44
N ALA A 203 -3.65 1.64 -2.33
CA ALA A 203 -2.31 1.07 -2.26
C ALA A 203 -2.44 -0.45 -2.12
N ILE A 204 -2.30 -1.17 -3.24
CA ILE A 204 -2.30 -2.64 -3.28
C ILE A 204 -0.87 -3.10 -3.02
N ALA A 205 -0.44 -3.00 -1.78
CA ALA A 205 0.92 -3.27 -1.39
C ALA A 205 0.95 -4.22 -0.18
N SER A 206 2.05 -4.96 -0.02
CA SER A 206 2.25 -5.90 1.10
C SER A 206 2.68 -5.17 2.38
N THR A 207 1.95 -4.13 2.76
CA THR A 207 2.27 -3.31 3.92
C THR A 207 1.88 -4.05 5.20
N ASN A 208 2.85 -4.28 6.08
CA ASN A 208 2.58 -4.87 7.40
C ASN A 208 1.69 -3.95 8.26
N LEU A 209 0.77 -4.57 8.99
CA LEU A 209 -0.17 -3.91 9.89
C LEU A 209 0.49 -3.78 11.28
N ASP A 210 1.12 -2.65 11.55
CA ASP A 210 1.72 -2.36 12.86
C ASP A 210 1.05 -1.17 13.56
N SER A 211 1.29 -1.04 14.87
CA SER A 211 0.68 0.01 15.70
C SER A 211 1.06 1.43 15.29
N VAL A 212 2.15 1.60 14.53
CA VAL A 212 2.59 2.90 14.02
C VAL A 212 1.81 3.27 12.76
N ARG A 213 1.55 2.31 11.87
CA ARG A 213 0.91 2.54 10.57
C ARG A 213 -0.61 2.51 10.63
N LEU A 214 -1.19 1.65 11.46
CA LEU A 214 -2.64 1.53 11.63
C LEU A 214 -3.39 2.86 11.82
N PRO A 215 -2.93 3.82 12.66
CA PRO A 215 -3.64 5.08 12.82
C PRO A 215 -3.46 6.07 11.65
N GLN A 216 -2.57 5.78 10.70
CA GLN A 216 -2.19 6.73 9.65
C GLN A 216 -2.98 6.58 8.35
N VAL A 217 -3.51 5.39 8.07
CA VAL A 217 -4.28 5.06 6.86
C VAL A 217 -5.43 4.13 7.21
N HIS A 218 -6.39 3.97 6.29
CA HIS A 218 -7.48 3.01 6.46
C HIS A 218 -7.03 1.69 5.86
N PHE A 219 -6.55 0.78 6.71
CA PHE A 219 -6.21 -0.58 6.28
C PHE A 219 -7.47 -1.37 5.97
N ASN A 220 -7.47 -2.02 4.81
CA ASN A 220 -8.52 -2.98 4.47
C ASN A 220 -8.22 -4.33 5.13
N CYS A 221 -9.04 -5.34 4.82
CA CYS A 221 -8.74 -6.70 5.21
C CYS A 221 -7.34 -7.15 4.75
N PRO A 222 -6.52 -7.73 5.65
CA PRO A 222 -5.25 -8.29 5.25
C PRO A 222 -5.49 -9.43 4.26
N TYR A 223 -4.76 -9.44 3.16
CA TYR A 223 -4.89 -10.45 2.11
C TYR A 223 -3.75 -11.47 2.13
N GLY A 224 -2.82 -11.35 3.07
CA GLY A 224 -1.76 -12.32 3.26
C GLY A 224 -1.09 -12.17 4.61
N SER A 225 -0.25 -13.16 4.92
CA SER A 225 0.59 -13.16 6.11
C SER A 225 2.00 -13.57 5.74
N SER A 226 2.95 -13.22 6.60
CA SER A 226 4.33 -13.66 6.53
C SER A 226 4.87 -13.80 7.95
N SER A 227 6.15 -14.10 8.09
CA SER A 227 6.87 -14.07 9.37
C SER A 227 8.32 -13.66 9.12
N SER A 228 9.05 -13.40 10.19
CA SER A 228 10.50 -13.31 10.06
C SER A 228 11.06 -14.68 9.69
N GLY A 229 12.13 -14.70 8.93
CA GLY A 229 12.79 -15.92 8.50
C GLY A 229 14.30 -15.77 8.55
N PHE A 230 14.96 -16.93 8.54
CA PHE A 230 16.40 -17.00 8.37
C PHE A 230 16.76 -17.87 7.18
N LEU A 231 17.82 -17.47 6.48
CA LEU A 231 18.50 -18.24 5.46
C LEU A 231 19.90 -18.54 5.96
N ARG A 232 20.23 -19.81 6.14
CA ARG A 232 21.51 -20.27 6.70
C ARG A 232 22.36 -20.95 5.62
N SER A 233 23.64 -20.61 5.56
CA SER A 233 24.64 -21.28 4.71
C SER A 233 25.29 -22.48 5.45
N ALA A 234 26.22 -23.18 4.80
CA ALA A 234 26.98 -24.28 5.41
C ALA A 234 28.22 -23.84 6.21
N LEU A 235 28.39 -22.54 6.46
CA LEU A 235 29.56 -22.02 7.18
C LEU A 235 29.57 -22.51 8.64
N GLU A 236 30.73 -22.83 9.22
CA GLU A 236 30.90 -23.14 10.65
C GLU A 236 32.31 -22.65 11.06
N PRO A 237 32.60 -22.23 12.32
CA PRO A 237 31.75 -22.14 13.52
C PRO A 237 31.43 -20.70 13.99
N ASN A 238 31.89 -19.64 13.29
CA ASN A 238 31.68 -18.26 13.73
C ASN A 238 30.35 -17.68 13.20
N VAL A 239 29.44 -17.31 14.11
CA VAL A 239 28.12 -16.78 13.74
C VAL A 239 28.22 -15.31 13.30
N SER A 240 28.08 -15.10 12.00
CA SER A 240 27.91 -13.77 11.39
C SER A 240 26.53 -13.65 10.76
N ILE A 241 25.89 -12.50 10.95
CA ILE A 241 24.51 -12.24 10.51
C ILE A 241 24.50 -11.09 9.50
N GLY A 242 23.99 -11.34 8.30
CA GLY A 242 23.59 -10.30 7.35
C GLY A 242 22.11 -9.99 7.50
N THR A 243 21.70 -8.73 7.62
CA THR A 243 20.26 -8.46 7.82
C THR A 243 19.82 -7.06 7.41
N SER A 244 18.57 -6.97 6.96
CA SER A 244 17.79 -5.73 6.86
C SER A 244 17.03 -5.40 8.18
N GLN A 245 16.98 -6.34 9.12
CA GLN A 245 16.36 -6.25 10.45
C GLN A 245 17.39 -5.96 11.55
N HIS A 246 18.25 -4.95 11.33
CA HIS A 246 19.43 -4.67 12.17
C HIS A 246 19.12 -4.58 13.68
N ASN A 247 18.08 -3.85 14.06
CA ASN A 247 17.72 -3.66 15.46
C ASN A 247 17.30 -4.97 16.15
N TYR A 248 16.55 -5.82 15.42
CA TYR A 248 16.17 -7.14 15.93
C TYR A 248 17.40 -8.02 16.13
N ALA A 249 18.32 -8.02 15.16
CA ALA A 249 19.52 -8.85 15.23
C ALA A 249 20.44 -8.46 16.38
N ILE A 250 20.68 -7.15 16.60
CA ILE A 250 21.47 -6.67 17.74
C ILE A 250 20.83 -7.08 19.07
N ALA A 251 19.51 -6.92 19.20
CA ALA A 251 18.82 -7.19 20.45
C ALA A 251 18.81 -8.69 20.83
N ASN A 252 18.70 -9.58 19.83
CA ASN A 252 18.51 -11.01 20.07
C ASN A 252 19.78 -11.86 19.93
N PHE A 253 20.82 -11.35 19.24
CA PHE A 253 22.06 -12.08 18.99
C PHE A 253 23.30 -11.27 19.40
N PRO A 254 23.45 -10.93 20.70
CA PRO A 254 24.50 -10.04 21.17
C PRO A 254 25.92 -10.59 21.00
N LEU A 255 26.07 -11.90 20.81
CA LEU A 255 27.35 -12.58 20.58
C LEU A 255 27.69 -12.72 19.09
N ALA A 256 26.76 -12.43 18.18
CA ALA A 256 26.98 -12.58 16.74
C ALA A 256 27.66 -11.34 16.15
N GLN A 257 28.47 -11.54 15.11
CA GLN A 257 28.98 -10.43 14.31
C GLN A 257 27.88 -9.98 13.33
N ILE A 258 27.34 -8.78 13.52
CA ILE A 258 26.27 -8.24 12.68
C ILE A 258 26.85 -7.39 11.55
N THR A 259 26.57 -7.78 10.30
CA THR A 259 26.88 -7.02 9.09
C THR A 259 25.60 -6.38 8.57
N ALA A 260 25.45 -5.07 8.76
CA ALA A 260 24.36 -4.32 8.17
C ALA A 260 24.63 -4.07 6.69
N VAL A 261 23.66 -4.39 5.82
CA VAL A 261 23.75 -4.08 4.39
C VAL A 261 22.81 -2.91 4.09
N PRO A 262 23.34 -1.74 3.70
CA PRO A 262 22.56 -0.49 3.69
C PRO A 262 21.60 -0.35 2.50
N THR A 263 21.76 -1.16 1.45
CA THR A 263 21.12 -0.95 0.14
C THR A 263 19.91 -1.84 -0.12
N GLY A 264 19.55 -2.72 0.83
CA GLY A 264 18.32 -3.51 0.78
C GLY A 264 18.54 -5.02 0.81
N LEU A 265 17.45 -5.76 0.61
CA LEU A 265 17.43 -7.21 0.77
C LEU A 265 18.25 -7.95 -0.29
N THR A 266 18.16 -7.51 -1.55
CA THR A 266 18.83 -8.15 -2.68
C THR A 266 20.35 -8.18 -2.52
N ASP A 267 20.92 -7.14 -1.90
CA ASP A 267 22.36 -7.02 -1.70
C ASP A 267 22.87 -7.86 -0.52
N CYS A 268 21.97 -8.43 0.28
CA CYS A 268 22.32 -9.38 1.34
C CYS A 268 22.61 -10.78 0.78
N PHE A 269 21.92 -11.20 -0.29
CA PHE A 269 22.04 -12.57 -0.82
C PHE A 269 23.45 -12.95 -1.29
N PRO A 270 24.23 -12.08 -1.96
CA PRO A 270 25.62 -12.39 -2.31
C PRO A 270 26.51 -12.71 -1.10
N TYR A 271 26.21 -12.20 0.09
CA TYR A 271 26.99 -12.51 1.30
C TYR A 271 26.80 -13.96 1.75
N ILE A 272 25.60 -14.51 1.58
CA ILE A 272 25.34 -15.93 1.85
C ILE A 272 26.05 -16.81 0.82
N LEU A 273 25.93 -16.49 -0.47
CA LEU A 273 26.59 -17.26 -1.55
C LEU A 273 28.11 -17.25 -1.44
N GLN A 274 28.70 -16.12 -1.04
CA GLN A 274 30.14 -15.95 -0.88
C GLN A 274 30.66 -16.44 0.48
N ASN A 275 29.81 -17.08 1.30
CA ASN A 275 30.15 -17.53 2.65
C ASN A 275 30.72 -16.41 3.55
N LYS A 276 30.29 -15.16 3.34
CA LYS A 276 30.67 -14.00 4.16
C LYS A 276 29.80 -13.86 5.41
N VAL A 277 28.59 -14.41 5.38
CA VAL A 277 27.70 -14.49 6.54
C VAL A 277 27.20 -15.92 6.72
N HIS A 278 26.95 -16.30 7.98
CA HIS A 278 26.39 -17.60 8.34
C HIS A 278 24.88 -17.63 8.17
N VAL A 279 24.23 -16.55 8.61
CA VAL A 279 22.77 -16.42 8.63
C VAL A 279 22.38 -15.09 8.02
N MET A 280 21.32 -15.10 7.24
CA MET A 280 20.63 -13.92 6.76
C MET A 280 19.24 -13.84 7.37
N LEU A 281 18.87 -12.70 7.96
CA LEU A 281 17.54 -12.50 8.56
C LEU A 281 16.73 -11.50 7.71
N ALA A 282 15.52 -11.91 7.32
CA ALA A 282 14.60 -11.14 6.48
C ALA A 282 13.16 -11.70 6.58
N ASP A 283 12.29 -11.31 5.64
CA ASP A 283 10.97 -11.91 5.47
C ASP A 283 11.09 -13.37 4.99
N ALA A 284 10.34 -14.29 5.60
CA ALA A 284 10.41 -15.72 5.31
C ALA A 284 10.00 -16.07 3.87
N ILE A 285 9.03 -15.36 3.29
CA ILE A 285 8.59 -15.56 1.90
C ILE A 285 9.73 -15.19 0.96
N ASP A 286 10.39 -14.06 1.20
CA ASP A 286 11.48 -13.59 0.35
C ASP A 286 12.65 -14.57 0.36
N LEU A 287 13.04 -15.03 1.54
CA LEU A 287 14.16 -15.97 1.71
C LEU A 287 13.87 -17.32 1.03
N GLN A 288 12.66 -17.85 1.18
CA GLN A 288 12.29 -19.11 0.56
C GLN A 288 12.14 -18.98 -0.96
N THR A 289 11.56 -17.88 -1.44
CA THR A 289 11.42 -17.59 -2.88
C THR A 289 12.79 -17.45 -3.54
N TRP A 290 13.72 -16.75 -2.89
CA TRP A 290 15.09 -16.63 -3.37
C TRP A 290 15.80 -18.00 -3.35
N LEU A 291 15.71 -18.77 -2.27
CA LEU A 291 16.35 -20.08 -2.17
C LEU A 291 15.83 -21.05 -3.23
N ASN A 292 14.54 -21.01 -3.55
CA ASN A 292 13.96 -21.86 -4.60
C ASN A 292 14.54 -21.55 -5.98
N SER A 293 14.82 -20.28 -6.29
CA SER A 293 15.43 -19.88 -7.57
C SER A 293 16.95 -20.04 -7.60
N HIS A 294 17.62 -20.15 -6.46
CA HIS A 294 19.09 -20.25 -6.35
C HIS A 294 19.55 -21.56 -5.69
N LYS A 295 18.71 -22.61 -5.72
CA LYS A 295 19.00 -23.88 -5.03
C LYS A 295 20.26 -24.57 -5.58
N SER A 296 20.59 -24.37 -6.85
CA SER A 296 21.83 -24.87 -7.47
C SER A 296 23.08 -24.17 -6.94
N GLU A 297 22.99 -22.86 -6.65
CA GLU A 297 24.11 -22.04 -6.15
C GLU A 297 24.30 -22.17 -4.64
N CYS A 298 23.21 -22.46 -3.90
CA CYS A 298 23.28 -22.78 -2.48
C CYS A 298 22.54 -24.07 -2.13
N SER A 299 23.11 -25.20 -2.56
CA SER A 299 22.53 -26.54 -2.35
C SER A 299 22.33 -26.88 -0.87
N SER A 300 23.29 -26.48 -0.01
CA SER A 300 23.26 -26.66 1.44
C SER A 300 22.48 -25.59 2.20
N CYS A 301 22.03 -24.51 1.54
CA CYS A 301 21.26 -23.49 2.22
C CYS A 301 19.90 -24.01 2.68
N VAL A 302 19.47 -23.51 3.84
CA VAL A 302 18.16 -23.77 4.42
C VAL A 302 17.50 -22.45 4.78
N ALA A 303 16.28 -22.24 4.30
CA ALA A 303 15.40 -21.13 4.70
C ALA A 303 14.32 -21.66 5.65
N LYS A 304 14.06 -20.94 6.75
CA LYS A 304 12.99 -21.26 7.70
C LYS A 304 12.36 -20.00 8.26
N ALA A 305 11.04 -20.06 8.44
CA ALA A 305 10.27 -19.10 9.22
C ALA A 305 10.54 -19.24 10.72
N PHE A 306 10.45 -18.13 11.46
CA PHE A 306 10.46 -18.09 12.91
C PHE A 306 9.66 -16.89 13.45
N GLY A 307 9.37 -16.94 14.76
CA GLY A 307 8.60 -15.88 15.42
C GLY A 307 7.12 -15.93 15.06
N ASP A 308 6.39 -14.92 15.51
CA ASP A 308 4.96 -14.82 15.26
C ASP A 308 4.70 -14.33 13.82
N PRO A 309 3.75 -14.93 13.10
CA PRO A 309 3.31 -14.40 11.82
C PRO A 309 2.75 -12.99 11.96
N PHE A 310 3.03 -12.15 10.99
CA PHE A 310 2.41 -10.84 10.83
C PHE A 310 1.59 -10.80 9.55
N THR A 311 0.51 -10.02 9.57
CA THR A 311 -0.36 -9.81 8.42
C THR A 311 0.08 -8.60 7.62
N TYR A 312 -0.14 -8.64 6.31
CA TYR A 312 -0.02 -7.50 5.42
C TYR A 312 -1.29 -7.30 4.62
N GLY A 313 -1.51 -6.07 4.15
CA GLY A 313 -2.72 -5.75 3.41
C GLY A 313 -2.64 -4.41 2.68
N SER A 314 -3.66 -4.17 1.87
CA SER A 314 -3.86 -2.91 1.18
C SER A 314 -4.39 -1.84 2.13
N PHE A 315 -4.28 -0.59 1.70
CA PHE A 315 -4.90 0.52 2.39
C PHE A 315 -5.37 1.61 1.44
N ILE A 316 -6.29 2.42 1.94
CA ILE A 316 -6.80 3.64 1.31
C ILE A 316 -6.59 4.83 2.26
N THR A 317 -6.91 6.04 1.81
CA THR A 317 -6.81 7.22 2.68
C THR A 317 -7.76 7.13 3.89
N ASN A 318 -7.34 7.70 5.02
CA ASN A 318 -8.19 7.88 6.21
C ASN A 318 -9.21 9.02 6.04
N ASN A 319 -9.07 9.85 5.01
CA ASN A 319 -9.99 10.94 4.71
C ASN A 319 -11.28 10.40 4.09
N ILE A 320 -12.09 9.72 4.90
CA ILE A 320 -13.36 9.12 4.47
C ILE A 320 -14.50 10.06 4.84
N ALA A 321 -15.11 10.67 3.83
CA ALA A 321 -16.34 11.42 4.03
C ALA A 321 -17.44 10.44 4.40
N ASN A 322 -17.97 10.57 5.61
CA ASN A 322 -19.31 10.07 5.88
C ASN A 322 -20.21 10.70 4.83
N SER A 323 -20.87 9.88 4.02
CA SER A 323 -22.04 10.29 3.27
C SER A 323 -23.14 10.56 4.29
N GLY A 324 -22.93 11.58 5.13
CA GLY A 324 -23.98 12.23 5.87
C GLY A 324 -24.98 12.61 4.81
N ILE A 325 -26.21 12.13 5.01
CA ILE A 325 -27.42 12.47 4.28
C ILE A 325 -27.20 13.88 3.74
N ARG A 326 -26.85 14.02 2.44
CA ARG A 326 -26.83 15.32 1.78
C ARG A 326 -28.15 15.91 2.19
N ASN A 327 -28.13 16.97 3.01
CA ASN A 327 -29.30 17.56 3.65
C ASN A 327 -30.48 17.26 2.75
N SER A 328 -31.27 16.24 3.11
CA SER A 328 -32.59 16.16 2.55
C SER A 328 -33.17 17.44 3.08
N ILE A 329 -33.11 18.50 2.27
CA ILE A 329 -33.93 19.68 2.45
C ILE A 329 -35.27 19.03 2.61
N ASN A 330 -35.71 18.97 3.86
CA ASN A 330 -36.79 18.10 4.24
C ASN A 330 -37.94 18.62 3.40
N TYR A 331 -38.33 17.88 2.35
CA TYR A 331 -39.27 18.40 1.37
C TYR A 331 -40.56 18.81 2.08
N ILE A 332 -40.83 18.21 3.25
CA ILE A 332 -41.85 18.62 4.21
C ILE A 332 -41.63 20.06 4.71
N MET A 333 -40.42 20.47 5.12
CA MET A 333 -40.11 21.86 5.48
C MET A 333 -40.28 22.81 4.29
N MET A 334 -39.84 22.42 3.09
CA MET A 334 -40.01 23.27 1.90
C MET A 334 -41.50 23.42 1.53
N VAL A 335 -42.27 22.33 1.59
CA VAL A 335 -43.72 22.31 1.38
C VAL A 335 -44.44 23.10 2.48
N LEU A 336 -44.01 23.01 3.74
CA LEU A 336 -44.56 23.79 4.85
C LEU A 336 -44.30 25.29 4.67
N VAL A 337 -43.10 25.68 4.28
CA VAL A 337 -42.77 27.08 4.01
C VAL A 337 -43.59 27.63 2.84
N VAL A 338 -43.69 26.87 1.73
CA VAL A 338 -44.53 27.26 0.59
C VAL A 338 -46.01 27.33 1.01
N GLY A 339 -46.49 26.39 1.83
CA GLY A 339 -47.86 26.38 2.34
C GLY A 339 -48.18 27.59 3.22
N ILE A 340 -47.26 27.97 4.11
CA ILE A 340 -47.42 29.16 4.97
C ILE A 340 -47.42 30.44 4.12
N LEU A 341 -46.54 30.55 3.13
CA LEU A 341 -46.50 31.70 2.23
C LEU A 341 -47.77 31.82 1.39
N MET A 342 -48.31 30.71 0.89
CA MET A 342 -49.58 30.69 0.15
C MET A 342 -50.76 31.07 1.06
N PHE A 343 -50.76 30.64 2.31
CA PHE A 343 -51.79 31.02 3.28
C PHE A 343 -51.76 32.51 3.63
N GLN A 344 -50.57 33.09 3.79
CA GLN A 344 -50.41 34.53 4.05
C GLN A 344 -50.82 35.43 2.88
N LEU A 345 -50.74 34.93 1.64
CA LEU A 345 -51.19 35.66 0.45
C LEU A 345 -52.70 35.56 0.21
N TRP A 346 -53.38 34.63 0.88
CA TRP A 346 -54.82 34.40 0.71
C TRP A 346 -55.69 35.12 1.74
N MET A 347 -55.11 35.54 2.87
CA MET A 347 -55.76 36.40 3.87
C MET A 347 -55.53 37.88 3.56
#